data_AF-A0A3B6NY66-F1
#
_entry.id   AF-A0A3B6NY66-F1
#
_cell.length_a   1.000
_cell.length_b   1.000
_cell.length_c   1.000
_cell.angle_alpha   90.00
_cell.angle_beta   90.00
_cell.angle_gamma   90.00
#
_symmetry.space_group_name_H-M   'P 1'
#
loop_
_entity.id
_entity.type
_entity.pdbx_description
1 polymer ?
#
loop_
_entity_poly.entity_id
_entity_poly.type
_entity_poly.pdbx_seq_one_letter_code
_entity_poly.pdbx_strand_id
1 'polypeptide(L)'
;MARTSSRRRAAKLMAKPSGSTMVKGNPDDRISSLPNDILVNILDRLDVRAATRTSVLSRRWSQLPAMVPRLTISARDLLPSETKTSISKAEIVRRTTAAVAKDPANVAVSDAEFVRRTSAAVAKALADAAAVAKALANAAAVAKAMANTAVAKVIKSILARRDPGGWPIRLSMTFYLRGSVPISVGHTVGNAMATLKVEKAEFTVLTEKKGRKCSIDDVVNYGTRFVSFFNECHNAFAGLTCLYLENLRFRESNFVSNILVSCKQLNYLGFFNCDTEDWITLQVEHAQLIELSIVDCRFDMVKLTWVPKLTCLVFFSWLTSREPPLALGYVPLLEVLRLSNAARSLDKMLKLSTFLHETSVRDLTLGFQCEKIWVQPECLTRRQAYVFQQLRILNLVKIPEGYDLIWTMFFLEAAPSLEELYMTVWDHPCEMEMNREIRREQLYSENKGVEWESPTSNFKHHCLAKFILVGFEAKDYMVSHVRCVLKAAVNLQDVYLYDRLVCAKCQEKVKNARRYDSLVRGMCPGVNQPIKFPYTNEDQRAVQKRMPRGIGSLAKIHFLSSNEIKAEHRPRIAVDSLGAVED
;
A
#
# COMPACT_ATOMS: atom_id res chain seq x y z
N MET A 1 55.08 -39.89 -41.20
CA MET A 1 55.12 -38.43 -41.00
C MET A 1 53.79 -37.96 -40.39
N ALA A 2 53.81 -36.85 -39.65
CA ALA A 2 52.69 -36.17 -38.96
C ALA A 2 52.41 -36.57 -37.49
N ARG A 3 53.32 -36.15 -36.59
CA ARG A 3 53.09 -35.97 -35.14
C ARG A 3 53.47 -34.54 -34.72
N THR A 4 52.75 -33.50 -35.18
CA THR A 4 52.99 -32.11 -34.71
C THR A 4 51.79 -31.16 -34.97
N SER A 5 50.64 -31.36 -34.32
CA SER A 5 49.57 -30.34 -34.31
C SER A 5 48.85 -30.14 -32.97
N SER A 6 49.06 -31.00 -31.97
CA SER A 6 48.34 -30.96 -30.68
C SER A 6 48.95 -30.00 -29.63
N ARG A 7 50.22 -29.58 -29.75
CA ARG A 7 50.90 -28.77 -28.71
C ARG A 7 50.74 -27.24 -28.83
N ARG A 8 50.19 -26.69 -29.92
CA ARG A 8 50.02 -25.21 -30.07
C ARG A 8 48.68 -24.68 -29.56
N ARG A 9 47.71 -25.53 -29.22
CA ARG A 9 46.38 -25.11 -28.72
C ARG A 9 46.28 -25.02 -27.19
N ALA A 10 47.21 -25.63 -26.45
CA ALA A 10 47.20 -25.63 -24.98
C ALA A 10 47.97 -24.45 -24.34
N ALA A 11 48.86 -23.77 -25.07
CA ALA A 11 49.69 -22.69 -24.52
C ALA A 11 49.03 -21.29 -24.54
N LYS A 12 47.79 -21.16 -25.02
CA LYS A 12 47.08 -19.86 -25.10
C LYS A 12 46.04 -19.65 -24.00
N LEU A 13 46.00 -20.53 -22.99
CA LEU A 13 45.04 -20.50 -21.87
C LEU A 13 45.66 -20.10 -20.52
N MET A 14 46.91 -19.66 -20.49
CA MET A 14 47.60 -19.19 -19.28
C MET A 14 48.21 -17.80 -19.53
N ALA A 15 47.36 -16.77 -19.61
CA ALA A 15 47.80 -15.38 -19.52
C ALA A 15 46.78 -14.60 -18.67
N LYS A 16 47.24 -14.11 -17.51
CA LYS A 16 46.51 -13.15 -16.66
C LYS A 16 46.09 -11.93 -17.50
N PRO A 17 44.90 -11.34 -17.31
CA PRO A 17 44.60 -10.04 -17.89
C PRO A 17 45.24 -8.96 -17.02
N SER A 18 46.48 -8.58 -17.36
CA SER A 18 47.09 -7.34 -16.91
C SER A 18 47.21 -6.39 -18.10
N GLY A 19 46.60 -5.21 -17.98
CA GLY A 19 46.78 -4.11 -18.93
C GLY A 19 45.48 -3.69 -19.60
N SER A 20 45.00 -2.51 -19.24
CA SER A 20 43.94 -1.75 -19.89
C SER A 20 44.27 -1.49 -21.36
N THR A 21 43.86 -2.36 -22.27
CA THR A 21 43.79 -2.01 -23.69
C THR A 21 42.52 -1.20 -23.93
N MET A 22 42.67 0.12 -23.98
CA MET A 22 41.66 1.02 -24.54
C MET A 22 41.33 0.55 -25.96
N VAL A 23 40.11 0.06 -26.14
CA VAL A 23 39.55 -0.19 -27.47
C VAL A 23 39.48 1.16 -28.18
N LYS A 24 40.16 1.32 -29.33
CA LYS A 24 40.01 2.48 -30.22
C LYS A 24 38.58 2.49 -30.75
N GLY A 25 37.66 3.09 -29.98
CA GLY A 25 36.33 3.46 -30.41
C GLY A 25 36.35 4.81 -31.14
N ASN A 26 35.26 5.10 -31.85
CA ASN A 26 34.98 6.41 -32.43
C ASN A 26 35.25 7.50 -31.37
N PRO A 27 36.09 8.53 -31.64
CA PRO A 27 36.48 9.55 -30.65
C PRO A 27 35.29 10.31 -30.02
N ASP A 28 34.11 10.24 -30.64
CA ASP A 28 32.87 10.85 -30.15
C ASP A 28 32.08 9.97 -29.15
N ASP A 29 32.32 8.65 -29.07
CA ASP A 29 31.58 7.75 -28.18
C ASP A 29 32.27 7.58 -26.82
N ARG A 30 32.24 8.66 -26.04
CA ARG A 30 32.84 8.70 -24.70
C ARG A 30 32.14 7.76 -23.71
N ILE A 31 30.85 7.47 -23.89
CA ILE A 31 30.11 6.60 -22.97
C ILE A 31 30.55 5.14 -23.16
N SER A 32 30.62 4.64 -24.40
CA SER A 32 31.11 3.28 -24.67
C SER A 32 32.58 3.07 -24.28
N SER A 33 33.35 4.14 -24.04
CA SER A 33 34.73 4.07 -23.56
C SER A 33 34.85 3.82 -22.04
N LEU A 34 33.77 4.04 -21.28
CA LEU A 34 33.77 3.86 -19.82
C LEU A 34 33.99 2.39 -19.43
N PRO A 35 34.59 2.11 -18.26
CA PRO A 35 34.72 0.76 -17.69
C PRO A 35 33.36 0.06 -17.47
N ASN A 36 33.35 -1.29 -17.49
CA ASN A 36 32.10 -2.07 -17.38
C ASN A 36 31.38 -1.80 -16.05
N ASP A 37 32.10 -1.65 -14.95
CA ASP A 37 31.58 -1.33 -13.62
C ASP A 37 30.82 0.00 -13.60
N ILE A 38 31.33 1.03 -14.28
CA ILE A 38 30.64 2.33 -14.41
C ILE A 38 29.40 2.18 -15.28
N LEU A 39 29.50 1.49 -16.41
CA LEU A 39 28.35 1.27 -17.29
C LEU A 39 27.25 0.46 -16.59
N VAL A 40 27.61 -0.57 -15.83
CA VAL A 40 26.67 -1.37 -15.03
C VAL A 40 26.01 -0.52 -13.96
N ASN A 41 26.75 0.39 -13.30
CA ASN A 41 26.17 1.33 -12.33
C ASN A 41 25.16 2.28 -12.98
N ILE A 42 25.45 2.76 -14.19
CA ILE A 42 24.50 3.58 -14.96
C ILE A 42 23.25 2.75 -15.28
N LEU A 43 23.40 1.52 -15.79
CA LEU A 43 22.27 0.65 -16.12
C LEU A 43 21.44 0.26 -14.89
N ASP A 44 22.04 0.07 -13.71
CA ASP A 44 21.33 -0.25 -12.45
C ASP A 44 20.40 0.89 -12.00
N ARG A 45 20.61 2.11 -12.50
CA ARG A 45 19.77 3.29 -12.22
C ARG A 45 18.70 3.55 -13.28
N LEU A 46 18.71 2.80 -14.39
CA LEU A 46 17.72 2.90 -15.44
C LEU A 46 16.60 1.87 -15.25
N ASP A 47 15.42 2.16 -15.79
CA ASP A 47 14.39 1.13 -15.93
C ASP A 47 14.87 0.02 -16.87
N VAL A 48 14.36 -1.21 -16.68
CA VAL A 48 14.84 -2.37 -17.45
C VAL A 48 14.59 -2.22 -18.95
N ARG A 49 13.58 -1.47 -19.38
CA ARG A 49 13.35 -1.23 -20.81
C ARG A 49 14.46 -0.35 -21.39
N ALA A 50 14.81 0.75 -20.74
CA ALA A 50 15.92 1.60 -21.15
C ALA A 50 17.24 0.84 -21.08
N ALA A 51 17.50 0.12 -19.99
CA ALA A 51 18.73 -0.66 -19.82
C ALA A 51 18.87 -1.75 -20.89
N THR A 52 17.81 -2.49 -21.21
CA THR A 52 17.83 -3.52 -22.26
C THR A 52 17.96 -2.94 -23.66
N ARG A 53 17.39 -1.76 -23.94
CA ARG A 53 17.57 -1.09 -25.25
C ARG A 53 19.03 -0.73 -25.53
N THR A 54 19.85 -0.49 -24.50
CA THR A 54 21.29 -0.27 -24.70
C THR A 54 22.00 -1.47 -25.32
N SER A 55 21.43 -2.68 -25.22
CA SER A 55 22.02 -3.90 -25.79
C SER A 55 22.22 -3.88 -27.32
N VAL A 56 21.52 -2.99 -28.03
CA VAL A 56 21.66 -2.84 -29.49
C VAL A 56 22.85 -1.95 -29.89
N LEU A 57 23.45 -1.23 -28.94
CA LEU A 57 24.52 -0.26 -29.22
C LEU A 57 25.82 -0.94 -29.66
N SER A 58 26.18 -2.07 -29.04
CA SER A 58 27.32 -2.89 -29.44
C SER A 58 27.28 -4.30 -28.83
N ARG A 59 28.17 -5.20 -29.28
CA ARG A 59 28.39 -6.51 -28.64
C ARG A 59 28.82 -6.41 -27.18
N ARG A 60 29.48 -5.32 -26.77
CA ARG A 60 29.84 -5.07 -25.38
C ARG A 60 28.59 -4.72 -24.57
N TRP A 61 27.81 -3.76 -25.06
CA TRP A 61 26.56 -3.32 -24.43
C TRP A 61 25.51 -4.42 -24.34
N SER A 62 25.54 -5.40 -25.25
CA SER A 62 24.61 -6.55 -25.17
C SER A 62 24.81 -7.45 -23.96
N GLN A 63 25.99 -7.43 -23.33
CA GLN A 63 26.31 -8.24 -22.15
C GLN A 63 26.10 -7.49 -20.83
N LEU A 64 26.11 -6.16 -20.84
CA LEU A 64 26.06 -5.35 -19.62
C LEU A 64 24.78 -5.53 -18.78
N PRO A 65 23.57 -5.64 -19.38
CA PRO A 65 22.37 -5.92 -18.59
C PRO A 65 22.43 -7.23 -17.78
N ALA A 66 23.22 -8.21 -18.23
CA ALA A 66 23.43 -9.46 -17.52
C ALA A 66 24.40 -9.30 -16.32
N MET A 67 25.12 -8.19 -16.22
CA MET A 67 26.04 -7.92 -15.11
C MET A 67 25.38 -7.10 -13.99
N VAL A 68 24.17 -6.58 -14.20
CA VAL A 68 23.47 -5.72 -13.23
C VAL A 68 23.08 -6.53 -11.99
N PRO A 69 23.43 -6.11 -10.77
CA PRO A 69 23.17 -6.87 -9.54
C PRO A 69 21.68 -6.89 -9.16
N ARG A 70 20.90 -5.88 -9.55
CA ARG A 70 19.46 -5.78 -9.28
C ARG A 70 18.68 -5.79 -10.58
N LEU A 71 17.80 -6.77 -10.73
CA LEU A 71 16.94 -6.90 -11.89
C LEU A 71 15.48 -6.78 -11.46
N THR A 72 14.90 -5.60 -11.69
CA THR A 72 13.50 -5.29 -11.40
C THR A 72 12.71 -5.16 -12.69
N ILE A 73 11.80 -6.09 -12.97
CA ILE A 73 10.98 -6.09 -14.18
C ILE A 73 9.52 -6.04 -13.78
N SER A 74 8.83 -4.97 -14.18
CA SER A 74 7.41 -4.81 -13.90
C SER A 74 6.57 -4.76 -15.18
N ALA A 75 5.55 -5.59 -15.24
CA ALA A 75 4.55 -5.54 -16.30
C ALA A 75 3.75 -4.23 -16.30
N ARG A 76 3.64 -3.53 -15.16
CA ARG A 76 2.95 -2.22 -15.09
C ARG A 76 3.66 -1.18 -15.94
N ASP A 77 5.00 -1.15 -15.88
CA ASP A 77 5.85 -0.23 -16.65
C ASP A 77 5.81 -0.51 -18.16
N LEU A 78 5.25 -1.66 -18.55
CA LEU A 78 5.11 -2.10 -19.93
C LEU A 78 3.74 -1.77 -20.54
N LEU A 79 2.78 -1.29 -19.73
CA LEU A 79 1.48 -0.89 -20.21
C LEU A 79 1.51 0.48 -20.91
N PRO A 80 0.68 0.69 -21.94
CA PRO A 80 0.46 2.01 -22.50
C PRO A 80 -0.22 2.92 -21.46
N SER A 81 0.13 4.21 -21.44
CA SER A 81 -0.49 5.20 -20.55
C SER A 81 -2.01 5.17 -20.73
N GLU A 82 -2.74 4.77 -19.70
CA GLU A 82 -4.21 4.70 -19.75
C GLU A 82 -4.78 6.10 -19.93
N THR A 83 -5.50 6.35 -21.04
CA THR A 83 -6.37 7.52 -21.17
C THR A 83 -7.61 7.29 -20.32
N LYS A 84 -7.66 7.92 -19.13
CA LYS A 84 -8.81 7.87 -18.22
C LYS A 84 -10.02 8.61 -18.83
N THR A 85 -10.87 7.92 -19.58
CA THR A 85 -12.19 8.42 -20.00
C THR A 85 -13.30 7.58 -19.39
N SER A 86 -13.48 7.66 -18.07
CA SER A 86 -14.69 7.12 -17.42
C SER A 86 -15.76 8.21 -17.34
N ILE A 87 -16.73 8.18 -18.26
CA ILE A 87 -17.96 8.99 -18.18
C ILE A 87 -19.02 8.16 -17.45
N SER A 88 -19.70 8.72 -16.45
CA SER A 88 -20.73 7.99 -15.69
C SER A 88 -22.02 7.80 -16.50
N LYS A 89 -22.80 6.74 -16.21
CA LYS A 89 -24.11 6.52 -16.83
C LYS A 89 -25.04 7.73 -16.67
N ALA A 90 -25.07 8.31 -15.46
CA ALA A 90 -25.85 9.52 -15.17
C ALA A 90 -25.43 10.71 -16.03
N GLU A 91 -24.14 10.88 -16.28
CA GLU A 91 -23.63 11.95 -17.14
C GLU A 91 -23.95 11.71 -18.63
N ILE A 92 -23.93 10.45 -19.09
CA ILE A 92 -24.36 10.08 -20.45
C ILE A 92 -25.85 10.40 -20.63
N VAL A 93 -26.69 9.99 -19.67
CA VAL A 93 -28.13 10.30 -19.68
C VAL A 93 -28.34 11.81 -19.74
N ARG A 94 -27.71 12.57 -18.84
CA ARG A 94 -27.84 14.04 -18.79
C ARG A 94 -27.45 14.72 -20.11
N ARG A 95 -26.29 14.35 -20.68
CA ARG A 95 -25.82 14.92 -21.96
C ARG A 95 -26.73 14.57 -23.12
N THR A 96 -27.21 13.34 -23.16
CA THR A 96 -28.05 12.84 -24.25
C THR A 96 -29.44 13.48 -24.21
N THR A 97 -30.06 13.56 -23.02
CA THR A 97 -31.35 14.25 -22.84
C THR A 97 -31.23 15.74 -23.21
N ALA A 98 -30.16 16.41 -22.81
CA ALA A 98 -29.92 17.80 -23.18
C ALA A 98 -29.69 18.00 -24.69
N ALA A 99 -29.07 17.03 -25.37
CA ALA A 99 -28.88 17.08 -26.81
C ALA A 99 -30.21 16.89 -27.57
N VAL A 100 -31.05 15.94 -27.14
CA VAL A 100 -32.37 15.69 -27.74
C VAL A 100 -33.30 16.89 -27.56
N ALA A 101 -33.27 17.55 -26.40
CA ALA A 101 -34.09 18.74 -26.12
C ALA A 101 -33.66 19.99 -26.93
N LYS A 102 -32.40 20.05 -27.37
CA LYS A 102 -31.86 21.17 -28.19
C LYS A 102 -32.05 20.98 -29.69
N ASP A 103 -32.50 19.82 -30.13
CA ASP A 103 -32.72 19.52 -31.53
C ASP A 103 -34.00 20.24 -32.03
N PRO A 104 -33.90 21.16 -33.03
CA PRO A 104 -35.03 21.89 -33.57
C PRO A 104 -36.15 20.97 -34.09
N ALA A 105 -35.82 19.75 -34.53
CA ALA A 105 -36.78 18.77 -35.04
C ALA A 105 -37.67 18.16 -33.93
N ASN A 106 -37.39 18.45 -32.66
CA ASN A 106 -38.12 17.94 -31.50
C ASN A 106 -39.02 19.00 -30.82
N VAL A 107 -39.02 20.25 -31.30
CA VAL A 107 -39.77 21.38 -30.71
C VAL A 107 -41.27 21.32 -31.01
N ALA A 108 -41.67 20.69 -32.13
CA ALA A 108 -43.06 20.67 -32.62
C ALA A 108 -43.74 19.29 -32.49
N VAL A 109 -43.19 18.39 -31.67
CA VAL A 109 -43.64 17.00 -31.56
C VAL A 109 -44.41 16.78 -30.26
N SER A 110 -45.38 15.86 -30.26
CA SER A 110 -46.17 15.58 -29.06
C SER A 110 -45.30 15.06 -27.90
N ASP A 111 -45.73 15.32 -26.66
CA ASP A 111 -44.99 14.91 -25.46
C ASP A 111 -44.68 13.41 -25.43
N ALA A 112 -45.62 12.58 -25.87
CA ALA A 112 -45.44 11.12 -25.96
C ALA A 112 -44.32 10.73 -26.93
N GLU A 113 -44.24 11.42 -28.07
CA GLU A 113 -43.23 11.18 -29.10
C GLU A 113 -41.86 11.74 -28.69
N PHE A 114 -41.82 12.88 -27.98
CA PHE A 114 -40.60 13.41 -27.38
C PHE A 114 -39.99 12.47 -26.34
N VAL A 115 -40.83 11.92 -25.45
CA VAL A 115 -40.41 10.93 -24.45
C VAL A 115 -39.88 9.66 -25.11
N ARG A 116 -40.55 9.18 -26.16
CA ARG A 116 -40.10 8.00 -26.93
C ARG A 116 -38.75 8.22 -27.59
N ARG A 117 -38.55 9.36 -28.27
CA ARG A 117 -37.28 9.73 -28.93
C ARG A 117 -36.13 9.88 -27.92
N THR A 118 -36.40 10.53 -26.79
CA THR A 118 -35.42 10.70 -25.71
C THR A 118 -35.00 9.35 -25.14
N SER A 119 -35.97 8.47 -24.84
CA SER A 119 -35.71 7.13 -24.31
C SER A 119 -34.87 6.29 -25.29
N ALA A 120 -35.19 6.35 -26.59
CA ALA A 120 -34.44 5.64 -27.63
C ALA A 120 -33.00 6.17 -27.78
N ALA A 121 -32.81 7.49 -27.77
CA ALA A 121 -31.49 8.10 -27.86
C ALA A 121 -30.61 7.77 -26.64
N VAL A 122 -31.18 7.83 -25.44
CA VAL A 122 -30.49 7.44 -24.20
C VAL A 122 -30.11 5.96 -24.23
N ALA A 123 -31.02 5.07 -24.66
CA ALA A 123 -30.74 3.65 -24.78
C ALA A 123 -29.58 3.37 -25.76
N LYS A 124 -29.57 4.04 -26.92
CA LYS A 124 -28.49 3.94 -27.90
C LYS A 124 -27.16 4.44 -27.35
N ALA A 125 -27.13 5.61 -26.72
CA ALA A 125 -25.91 6.18 -26.15
C ALA A 125 -25.31 5.31 -25.04
N LEU A 126 -26.15 4.67 -24.22
CA LEU A 126 -25.71 3.71 -23.21
C LEU A 126 -25.15 2.42 -23.84
N ALA A 127 -25.75 1.93 -24.92
CA ALA A 127 -25.26 0.76 -25.66
C ALA A 127 -23.91 1.03 -26.34
N ASP A 128 -23.76 2.17 -27.01
CA ASP A 128 -22.51 2.59 -27.65
C ASP A 128 -21.39 2.75 -26.60
N ALA A 129 -21.70 3.38 -25.46
CA ALA A 129 -20.74 3.50 -24.35
C ALA A 129 -20.35 2.13 -23.77
N ALA A 130 -21.28 1.18 -23.68
CA ALA A 130 -20.98 -0.19 -23.23
C ALA A 130 -20.08 -0.93 -24.24
N ALA A 131 -20.30 -0.77 -25.54
CA ALA A 131 -19.47 -1.34 -26.58
C ALA A 131 -18.04 -0.78 -26.54
N VAL A 132 -17.90 0.54 -26.38
CA VAL A 132 -16.59 1.21 -26.20
C VAL A 132 -15.89 0.71 -24.94
N ALA A 133 -16.60 0.60 -23.81
CA ALA A 133 -16.03 0.07 -22.56
C ALA A 133 -15.55 -1.37 -22.72
N LYS A 134 -16.30 -2.21 -23.44
CA LYS A 134 -15.90 -3.60 -23.76
C LYS A 134 -14.66 -3.64 -24.66
N ALA A 135 -14.59 -2.78 -25.67
CA ALA A 135 -13.42 -2.68 -26.56
C ALA A 135 -12.17 -2.22 -25.79
N LEU A 136 -12.30 -1.21 -24.92
CA LEU A 136 -11.22 -0.74 -24.05
C LEU A 136 -10.76 -1.83 -23.07
N ALA A 137 -11.69 -2.58 -22.47
CA ALA A 137 -11.36 -3.69 -21.58
C ALA A 137 -10.60 -4.81 -22.33
N ASN A 138 -11.02 -5.14 -23.55
CA ASN A 138 -10.32 -6.10 -24.41
C ASN A 138 -8.92 -5.61 -24.78
N ALA A 139 -8.77 -4.34 -25.18
CA ALA A 139 -7.48 -3.74 -25.48
C ALA A 139 -6.54 -3.75 -24.25
N ALA A 140 -7.06 -3.42 -23.06
CA ALA A 140 -6.32 -3.50 -21.82
C ALA A 140 -5.89 -4.94 -21.49
N ALA A 141 -6.74 -5.94 -21.73
CA ALA A 141 -6.41 -7.35 -21.54
C ALA A 141 -5.31 -7.83 -22.50
N VAL A 142 -5.34 -7.38 -23.75
CA VAL A 142 -4.27 -7.64 -24.74
C VAL A 142 -2.97 -6.97 -24.31
N ALA A 143 -3.02 -5.70 -23.89
CA ALA A 143 -1.85 -4.97 -23.40
C ALA A 143 -1.18 -5.68 -22.21
N LYS A 144 -1.98 -6.16 -21.24
CA LYS A 144 -1.48 -6.96 -20.10
C LYS A 144 -0.83 -8.28 -20.54
N ALA A 145 -1.40 -8.98 -21.52
CA ALA A 145 -0.81 -10.20 -22.07
C ALA A 145 0.52 -9.92 -22.80
N MET A 146 0.59 -8.84 -23.58
CA MET A 146 1.82 -8.41 -24.24
C MET A 146 2.89 -8.00 -23.22
N ALA A 147 2.51 -7.27 -22.17
CA ALA A 147 3.39 -6.89 -21.08
C ALA A 147 4.01 -8.13 -20.41
N ASN A 148 3.18 -9.11 -20.03
CA ASN A 148 3.67 -10.40 -19.50
C ASN A 148 4.66 -11.08 -20.44
N THR A 149 4.33 -11.14 -21.73
CA THR A 149 5.18 -11.79 -22.74
C THR A 149 6.53 -11.10 -22.85
N ALA A 150 6.55 -9.77 -22.78
CA ALA A 150 7.77 -8.98 -22.72
C ALA A 150 8.57 -9.26 -21.43
N VAL A 151 7.92 -9.33 -20.25
CA VAL A 151 8.58 -9.73 -18.99
C VAL A 151 9.29 -11.07 -19.15
N ALA A 152 8.58 -12.10 -19.62
CA ALA A 152 9.14 -13.45 -19.81
C ALA A 152 10.30 -13.48 -20.81
N LYS A 153 10.20 -12.73 -21.92
CA LYS A 153 11.28 -12.65 -22.91
C LYS A 153 12.52 -11.97 -22.33
N VAL A 154 12.35 -10.87 -21.61
CA VAL A 154 13.45 -10.10 -21.03
C VAL A 154 14.16 -10.90 -19.96
N ILE A 155 13.43 -11.47 -18.99
CA ILE A 155 14.02 -12.23 -17.88
C ILE A 155 14.80 -13.45 -18.41
N LYS A 156 14.22 -14.21 -19.35
CA LYS A 156 14.88 -15.36 -19.98
C LYS A 156 16.15 -14.94 -20.72
N SER A 157 16.09 -13.83 -21.46
CA SER A 157 17.23 -13.34 -22.22
C SER A 157 18.38 -12.86 -21.33
N ILE A 158 18.08 -12.16 -20.25
CA ILE A 158 19.10 -11.63 -19.32
C ILE A 158 19.74 -12.77 -18.53
N LEU A 159 18.94 -13.68 -17.97
CA LEU A 159 19.44 -14.78 -17.14
C LEU A 159 20.28 -15.78 -17.94
N ALA A 160 19.93 -16.07 -19.19
CA ALA A 160 20.71 -16.95 -20.07
C ALA A 160 22.12 -16.41 -20.39
N ARG A 161 22.38 -15.12 -20.16
CA ARG A 161 23.70 -14.49 -20.39
C ARG A 161 24.52 -14.32 -19.11
N ARG A 162 23.96 -14.65 -17.93
CA ARG A 162 24.70 -14.49 -16.67
C ARG A 162 25.70 -15.62 -16.50
N ASP A 163 26.85 -15.26 -15.94
CA ASP A 163 27.87 -16.21 -15.50
C ASP A 163 27.46 -16.81 -14.13
N PRO A 164 27.34 -18.14 -13.99
CA PRO A 164 27.12 -18.82 -12.72
C PRO A 164 28.12 -18.47 -11.62
N GLY A 165 29.38 -18.18 -11.98
CA GLY A 165 30.42 -17.76 -11.02
C GLY A 165 30.41 -16.25 -10.70
N GLY A 166 29.47 -15.51 -11.28
CA GLY A 166 29.39 -14.06 -11.17
C GLY A 166 28.86 -13.54 -9.83
N TRP A 167 28.66 -12.22 -9.76
CA TRP A 167 28.11 -11.54 -8.59
C TRP A 167 26.67 -11.98 -8.28
N PRO A 168 26.28 -12.02 -7.00
CA PRO A 168 24.92 -12.33 -6.61
C PRO A 168 23.90 -11.44 -7.30
N ILE A 169 22.74 -12.00 -7.64
CA ILE A 169 21.63 -11.27 -8.28
C ILE A 169 20.43 -11.15 -7.34
N ARG A 170 19.77 -10.00 -7.38
CA ARG A 170 18.45 -9.76 -6.79
C ARG A 170 17.41 -9.66 -7.89
N LEU A 171 16.38 -10.49 -7.81
CA LEU A 171 15.28 -10.59 -8.77
C LEU A 171 14.00 -10.03 -8.18
N SER A 172 13.37 -9.07 -8.87
CA SER A 172 12.05 -8.55 -8.52
C SER A 172 11.14 -8.52 -9.73
N MET A 173 10.17 -9.42 -9.79
CA MET A 173 9.30 -9.60 -10.95
C MET A 173 7.86 -9.25 -10.60
N THR A 174 7.26 -8.36 -11.38
CA THR A 174 5.83 -8.06 -11.31
C THR A 174 5.18 -8.45 -12.63
N PHE A 175 4.18 -9.33 -12.58
CA PHE A 175 3.48 -9.84 -13.76
C PHE A 175 2.02 -10.13 -13.45
N TYR A 176 1.18 -10.11 -14.49
CA TYR A 176 -0.21 -10.49 -14.36
C TYR A 176 -0.33 -12.01 -14.33
N LEU A 177 -1.22 -12.55 -13.51
CA LEU A 177 -1.54 -13.96 -13.48
C LEU A 177 -2.34 -14.35 -14.73
N ARG A 178 -1.77 -14.22 -15.94
CA ARG A 178 -2.49 -14.37 -17.21
C ARG A 178 -1.80 -15.26 -18.23
N GLY A 179 -2.57 -16.23 -18.74
CA GLY A 179 -2.10 -17.24 -19.69
C GLY A 179 -1.08 -18.17 -19.05
N SER A 180 -0.23 -18.80 -19.87
CA SER A 180 0.87 -19.66 -19.42
C SER A 180 2.16 -18.90 -19.08
N VAL A 181 2.17 -17.57 -19.28
CA VAL A 181 3.38 -16.75 -19.11
C VAL A 181 3.91 -16.75 -17.66
N PRO A 182 3.07 -16.67 -16.60
CA PRO A 182 3.53 -16.83 -15.22
C PRO A 182 4.36 -18.09 -14.99
N ILE A 183 3.91 -19.23 -15.53
CA ILE A 183 4.62 -20.52 -15.43
C ILE A 183 5.98 -20.43 -16.13
N SER A 184 6.04 -19.83 -17.33
CA SER A 184 7.32 -19.60 -18.02
C SER A 184 8.27 -18.71 -17.22
N VAL A 185 7.76 -17.67 -16.55
CA VAL A 185 8.56 -16.81 -15.66
C VAL A 185 9.05 -17.60 -14.47
N GLY A 186 8.16 -18.36 -13.81
CA GLY A 186 8.49 -19.22 -12.68
C GLY A 186 9.58 -20.23 -13.02
N HIS A 187 9.46 -21.01 -14.10
CA HIS A 187 10.52 -21.93 -14.50
C HIS A 187 11.85 -21.23 -14.80
N THR A 188 11.81 -20.05 -15.45
CA THR A 188 13.03 -19.29 -15.74
C THR A 188 13.73 -18.86 -14.45
N VAL A 189 12.97 -18.37 -13.47
CA VAL A 189 13.50 -17.94 -12.16
C VAL A 189 13.96 -19.13 -11.33
N GLY A 190 13.20 -20.22 -11.29
CA GLY A 190 13.59 -21.46 -10.60
C GLY A 190 14.88 -22.05 -11.17
N ASN A 191 15.05 -22.06 -12.50
CA ASN A 191 16.30 -22.48 -13.13
C ASN A 191 17.47 -21.55 -12.77
N ALA A 192 17.23 -20.24 -12.70
CA ALA A 192 18.24 -19.30 -12.28
C ALA A 192 18.63 -19.46 -10.81
N MET A 193 17.69 -19.78 -9.91
CA MET A 193 17.99 -20.09 -8.51
C MET A 193 18.85 -21.35 -8.36
N ALA A 194 18.68 -22.33 -9.26
CA ALA A 194 19.48 -23.56 -9.25
C ALA A 194 20.89 -23.37 -9.84
N THR A 195 21.10 -22.37 -10.69
CA THR A 195 22.34 -22.21 -11.47
C THR A 195 23.16 -20.97 -11.11
N LEU A 196 22.53 -19.96 -10.51
CA LEU A 196 23.13 -18.68 -10.18
C LEU A 196 23.04 -18.42 -8.67
N LYS A 197 23.91 -17.56 -8.16
CA LYS A 197 23.83 -17.07 -6.79
C LYS A 197 22.73 -16.01 -6.67
N VAL A 198 21.50 -16.42 -6.36
CA VAL A 198 20.36 -15.51 -6.14
C VAL A 198 20.29 -15.13 -4.65
N GLU A 199 20.44 -13.85 -4.35
CA GLU A 199 20.38 -13.32 -2.97
C GLU A 199 18.94 -13.02 -2.54
N LYS A 200 18.15 -12.43 -3.44
CA LYS A 200 16.76 -12.07 -3.20
C LYS A 200 15.94 -12.44 -4.43
N ALA A 201 14.77 -13.02 -4.21
CA ALA A 201 13.79 -13.25 -5.27
C ALA A 201 12.40 -12.85 -4.79
N GLU A 202 11.74 -12.04 -5.61
CA GLU A 202 10.47 -11.42 -5.29
C GLU A 202 9.48 -11.57 -6.45
N PHE A 203 8.28 -12.07 -6.12
CA PHE A 203 7.14 -12.10 -7.02
C PHE A 203 6.01 -11.21 -6.50
N THR A 204 5.59 -10.28 -7.36
CA THR A 204 4.35 -9.52 -7.22
C THR A 204 3.37 -10.03 -8.28
N VAL A 205 2.40 -10.83 -7.86
CA VAL A 205 1.43 -11.46 -8.76
C VAL A 205 0.19 -10.58 -8.87
N LEU A 206 0.01 -9.93 -10.02
CA LEU A 206 -1.11 -9.02 -10.27
C LEU A 206 -2.30 -9.71 -10.93
N THR A 207 -3.50 -9.16 -10.77
CA THR A 207 -4.70 -9.63 -11.47
C THR A 207 -5.19 -8.66 -12.54
N GLU A 208 -5.96 -9.14 -13.52
CA GLU A 208 -6.43 -8.27 -14.61
C GLU A 208 -7.40 -7.18 -14.13
N LYS A 209 -8.19 -7.44 -13.09
CA LYS A 209 -9.08 -6.46 -12.45
C LYS A 209 -8.49 -6.04 -11.11
N LYS A 210 -8.77 -4.80 -10.70
CA LYS A 210 -8.35 -4.23 -9.41
C LYS A 210 -9.45 -4.46 -8.37
N GLY A 211 -9.08 -4.79 -7.13
CA GLY A 211 -9.93 -4.94 -5.93
C GLY A 211 -11.43 -4.77 -6.12
N ARG A 212 -11.92 -3.52 -5.98
CA ARG A 212 -13.36 -3.19 -6.04
C ARG A 212 -14.08 -3.51 -7.37
N LYS A 213 -13.36 -3.85 -8.43
CA LYS A 213 -13.90 -4.23 -9.75
C LYS A 213 -13.95 -5.75 -9.97
N CYS A 214 -13.41 -6.55 -9.06
CA CYS A 214 -13.43 -8.02 -9.17
C CYS A 214 -14.79 -8.56 -8.75
N SER A 215 -15.39 -9.44 -9.56
CA SER A 215 -16.50 -10.29 -9.12
C SER A 215 -15.97 -11.48 -8.32
N ILE A 216 -16.90 -12.22 -7.69
CA ILE A 216 -16.59 -13.47 -7.01
C ILE A 216 -15.97 -14.49 -8.01
N ASP A 217 -16.53 -14.59 -9.21
CA ASP A 217 -16.00 -15.49 -10.25
C ASP A 217 -14.57 -15.11 -10.68
N ASP A 218 -14.26 -13.81 -10.71
CA ASP A 218 -12.91 -13.34 -11.02
C ASP A 218 -11.90 -13.85 -9.99
N VAL A 219 -12.17 -13.66 -8.68
CA VAL A 219 -11.23 -14.06 -7.62
C VAL A 219 -11.08 -15.58 -7.52
N VAL A 220 -12.13 -16.36 -7.81
CA VAL A 220 -12.08 -17.83 -7.90
C VAL A 220 -11.20 -18.28 -9.07
N ASN A 221 -11.38 -17.65 -10.23
CA ASN A 221 -10.57 -17.95 -11.42
C ASN A 221 -9.10 -17.58 -11.20
N TYR A 222 -8.84 -16.43 -10.57
CA TYR A 222 -7.48 -16.03 -10.20
C TYR A 222 -6.85 -17.01 -9.21
N GLY A 223 -7.57 -17.43 -8.16
CA GLY A 223 -7.09 -18.45 -7.25
C GLY A 223 -6.72 -19.75 -7.96
N THR A 224 -7.57 -20.24 -8.86
CA THR A 224 -7.32 -21.47 -9.64
C THR A 224 -6.05 -21.35 -10.50
N ARG A 225 -5.87 -20.22 -11.19
CA ARG A 225 -4.67 -19.96 -12.01
C ARG A 225 -3.42 -19.87 -11.15
N PHE A 226 -3.53 -19.32 -9.94
CA PHE A 226 -2.40 -19.21 -9.01
C PHE A 226 -1.99 -20.58 -8.49
N VAL A 227 -2.96 -21.43 -8.11
CA VAL A 227 -2.69 -22.81 -7.68
C VAL A 227 -1.95 -23.59 -8.77
N SER A 228 -2.40 -23.49 -10.02
CA SER A 228 -1.69 -24.09 -11.16
C SER A 228 -0.26 -23.54 -11.30
N PHE A 229 -0.09 -22.21 -11.24
CA PHE A 229 1.22 -21.60 -11.30
C PHE A 229 2.16 -22.06 -10.17
N PHE A 230 1.64 -22.15 -8.94
CA PHE A 230 2.37 -22.59 -7.76
C PHE A 230 2.85 -24.04 -7.89
N ASN A 231 1.95 -24.94 -8.29
CA ASN A 231 2.25 -26.37 -8.42
C ASN A 231 3.28 -26.66 -9.52
N GLU A 232 3.23 -25.93 -10.64
CA GLU A 232 4.18 -26.09 -11.75
C GLU A 232 5.57 -25.51 -11.45
N CYS A 233 5.67 -24.52 -10.56
CA CYS A 233 6.88 -23.73 -10.35
C CYS A 233 7.54 -23.93 -8.97
N HIS A 234 7.49 -25.15 -8.42
CA HIS A 234 7.96 -25.46 -7.06
C HIS A 234 9.38 -24.93 -6.75
N ASN A 235 10.34 -25.10 -7.67
CA ASN A 235 11.72 -24.64 -7.48
C ASN A 235 11.83 -23.12 -7.32
N ALA A 236 10.98 -22.36 -8.02
CA ALA A 236 10.96 -20.90 -7.87
C ALA A 236 10.44 -20.52 -6.49
N PHE A 237 9.29 -21.08 -6.09
CA PHE A 237 8.67 -20.81 -4.79
C PHE A 237 9.55 -21.22 -3.61
N ALA A 238 10.26 -22.35 -3.72
CA ALA A 238 11.20 -22.80 -2.69
C ALA A 238 12.33 -21.79 -2.38
N GLY A 239 12.75 -21.01 -3.38
CA GLY A 239 13.77 -19.97 -3.25
C GLY A 239 13.24 -18.54 -3.12
N LEU A 240 11.92 -18.33 -3.09
CA LEU A 240 11.35 -16.99 -2.96
C LEU A 240 11.59 -16.41 -1.57
N THR A 241 11.96 -15.12 -1.56
CA THR A 241 12.16 -14.32 -0.35
C THR A 241 11.03 -13.33 -0.11
N CYS A 242 10.30 -12.92 -1.16
CA CYS A 242 9.15 -12.03 -1.04
C CYS A 242 8.03 -12.50 -1.97
N LEU A 243 6.82 -12.61 -1.44
CA LEU A 243 5.63 -12.96 -2.21
C LEU A 243 4.49 -12.00 -1.88
N TYR A 244 3.94 -11.37 -2.90
CA TYR A 244 2.73 -10.55 -2.79
C TYR A 244 1.64 -11.08 -3.71
N LEU A 245 0.46 -11.29 -3.14
CA LEU A 245 -0.72 -11.85 -3.79
C LEU A 245 -1.90 -10.89 -3.66
N GLU A 246 -2.61 -10.66 -4.76
CA GLU A 246 -3.83 -9.85 -4.76
C GLU A 246 -5.02 -10.56 -5.41
N ASN A 247 -6.22 -10.32 -4.88
CA ASN A 247 -7.50 -10.70 -5.48
C ASN A 247 -7.66 -12.21 -5.72
N LEU A 248 -7.29 -13.06 -4.76
CA LEU A 248 -7.34 -14.52 -4.90
C LEU A 248 -8.33 -15.16 -3.92
N ARG A 249 -9.18 -16.06 -4.42
CA ARG A 249 -9.96 -17.00 -3.60
C ARG A 249 -9.36 -18.40 -3.67
N PHE A 250 -8.88 -18.92 -2.53
CA PHE A 250 -8.41 -20.30 -2.44
C PHE A 250 -9.57 -21.24 -2.09
N ARG A 251 -9.85 -22.21 -2.96
CA ARG A 251 -10.87 -23.23 -2.73
C ARG A 251 -10.44 -24.20 -1.62
N GLU A 252 -9.21 -24.69 -1.74
CA GLU A 252 -8.59 -25.52 -0.73
C GLU A 252 -8.07 -24.64 0.40
N SER A 253 -8.63 -24.85 1.58
CA SER A 253 -8.42 -24.03 2.76
C SER A 253 -6.99 -24.15 3.32
N ASN A 254 -6.37 -25.33 3.20
CA ASN A 254 -4.97 -25.60 3.56
C ASN A 254 -3.94 -25.05 2.55
N PHE A 255 -4.37 -24.50 1.41
CA PHE A 255 -3.44 -24.08 0.36
C PHE A 255 -2.50 -22.95 0.80
N VAL A 256 -2.98 -22.02 1.63
CA VAL A 256 -2.13 -20.95 2.16
C VAL A 256 -1.00 -21.53 3.04
N SER A 257 -1.29 -22.58 3.81
CA SER A 257 -0.28 -23.31 4.57
C SER A 257 0.74 -23.98 3.65
N ASN A 258 0.33 -24.49 2.49
CA ASN A 258 1.25 -25.06 1.51
C ASN A 258 2.23 -24.03 0.95
N ILE A 259 1.82 -22.76 0.80
CA ILE A 259 2.71 -21.65 0.43
C ILE A 259 3.81 -21.50 1.49
N LEU A 260 3.43 -21.42 2.77
CA LEU A 260 4.37 -21.27 3.88
C LEU A 260 5.34 -22.45 3.99
N VAL A 261 4.85 -23.68 3.83
CA VAL A 261 5.69 -24.89 3.88
C VAL A 261 6.65 -24.97 2.71
N SER A 262 6.22 -24.57 1.51
CA SER A 262 7.04 -24.66 0.30
C SER A 262 8.06 -23.53 0.22
N CYS A 263 7.70 -22.30 0.58
CA CYS A 263 8.54 -21.11 0.43
C CYS A 263 9.51 -20.93 1.62
N LYS A 264 10.45 -21.86 1.82
CA LYS A 264 11.30 -21.92 3.03
C LYS A 264 12.19 -20.70 3.29
N GLN A 265 12.45 -19.87 2.27
CA GLN A 265 13.29 -18.67 2.35
C GLN A 265 12.47 -17.38 2.45
N LEU A 266 11.15 -17.48 2.69
CA LEU A 266 10.25 -16.34 2.64
C LEU A 266 10.45 -15.40 3.84
N ASN A 267 10.82 -14.17 3.54
CA ASN A 267 11.01 -13.08 4.50
C ASN A 267 9.81 -12.13 4.52
N TYR A 268 9.11 -11.98 3.39
CA TYR A 268 7.91 -11.14 3.27
C TYR A 268 6.77 -11.92 2.62
N LEU A 269 5.58 -11.86 3.23
CA LEU A 269 4.35 -12.38 2.67
C LEU A 269 3.24 -11.32 2.74
N GLY A 270 2.64 -11.00 1.60
CA GLY A 270 1.57 -10.02 1.48
C GLY A 270 0.32 -10.60 0.82
N PHE A 271 -0.84 -10.35 1.40
CA PHE A 271 -2.16 -10.63 0.85
C PHE A 271 -2.98 -9.36 0.75
N PHE A 272 -3.61 -9.15 -0.39
CA PHE A 272 -4.56 -8.07 -0.61
C PHE A 272 -5.85 -8.61 -1.23
N ASN A 273 -7.00 -8.38 -0.59
CA ASN A 273 -8.29 -8.85 -1.10
C ASN A 273 -8.30 -10.36 -1.40
N CYS A 274 -7.75 -11.17 -0.48
CA CYS A 274 -7.71 -12.62 -0.58
C CYS A 274 -8.69 -13.28 0.40
N ASP A 275 -9.27 -14.41 0.01
CA ASP A 275 -10.16 -15.19 0.88
C ASP A 275 -10.07 -16.71 0.64
N THR A 276 -10.70 -17.48 1.51
CA THR A 276 -10.87 -18.94 1.39
C THR A 276 -12.35 -19.29 1.29
N GLU A 277 -12.72 -20.37 0.59
CA GLU A 277 -14.13 -20.77 0.40
C GLU A 277 -14.89 -20.97 1.73
N ASP A 278 -14.25 -21.62 2.71
CA ASP A 278 -14.84 -21.92 4.03
C ASP A 278 -14.48 -20.90 5.13
N TRP A 279 -13.89 -19.76 4.78
CA TRP A 279 -13.37 -18.75 5.72
C TRP A 279 -12.62 -19.35 6.90
N ILE A 280 -11.70 -20.30 6.71
CA ILE A 280 -11.08 -20.99 7.85
C ILE A 280 -10.06 -20.11 8.61
N THR A 281 -9.56 -20.64 9.72
CA THR A 281 -8.40 -20.07 10.42
C THR A 281 -7.13 -20.20 9.55
N LEU A 282 -6.50 -19.07 9.24
CA LEU A 282 -5.16 -19.02 8.65
C LEU A 282 -4.11 -19.25 9.73
N GLN A 283 -3.44 -20.40 9.70
CA GLN A 283 -2.31 -20.69 10.58
C GLN A 283 -1.00 -20.29 9.90
N VAL A 284 -0.23 -19.42 10.56
CA VAL A 284 1.06 -18.95 10.06
C VAL A 284 2.17 -19.53 10.92
N GLU A 285 2.92 -20.45 10.31
CA GLU A 285 4.13 -21.07 10.88
C GLU A 285 5.27 -20.90 9.88
N HIS A 286 6.27 -20.09 10.22
CA HIS A 286 7.40 -19.83 9.32
C HIS A 286 8.65 -19.30 10.04
N ALA A 287 9.79 -19.98 9.87
CA ALA A 287 11.04 -19.69 10.59
C ALA A 287 11.72 -18.38 10.16
N GLN A 288 11.56 -17.97 8.89
CA GLN A 288 12.30 -16.86 8.29
C GLN A 288 11.45 -15.62 8.03
N LEU A 289 10.14 -15.68 8.32
CA LEU A 289 9.23 -14.58 7.98
C LEU A 289 9.53 -13.38 8.88
N ILE A 290 9.83 -12.24 8.25
CA ILE A 290 10.19 -10.96 8.88
C ILE A 290 9.00 -10.01 8.85
N GLU A 291 8.24 -10.01 7.76
CA GLU A 291 7.09 -9.13 7.59
C GLU A 291 5.89 -9.89 7.00
N LEU A 292 4.73 -9.67 7.61
CA LEU A 292 3.45 -10.21 7.17
C LEU A 292 2.46 -9.06 6.96
N SER A 293 1.86 -9.00 5.78
CA SER A 293 0.84 -8.02 5.43
C SER A 293 -0.44 -8.69 4.98
N ILE A 294 -1.55 -8.41 5.64
CA ILE A 294 -2.87 -8.94 5.34
C ILE A 294 -3.84 -7.77 5.29
N VAL A 295 -4.31 -7.43 4.09
CA VAL A 295 -5.13 -6.23 3.84
C VAL A 295 -6.40 -6.64 3.09
N ASP A 296 -7.56 -6.22 3.59
CA ASP A 296 -8.87 -6.46 2.96
C ASP A 296 -9.17 -7.96 2.73
N CYS A 297 -8.65 -8.84 3.60
CA CYS A 297 -8.77 -10.29 3.46
C CYS A 297 -9.89 -10.88 4.34
N ARG A 298 -10.45 -12.02 3.92
CA ARG A 298 -11.52 -12.74 4.65
C ARG A 298 -11.05 -14.10 5.14
N PHE A 299 -10.77 -14.17 6.44
CA PHE A 299 -10.43 -15.36 7.21
C PHE A 299 -11.23 -15.35 8.52
N ASP A 300 -11.70 -16.50 9.03
CA ASP A 300 -12.36 -16.55 10.35
C ASP A 300 -11.41 -16.16 11.48
N MET A 301 -10.12 -16.49 11.37
CA MET A 301 -9.11 -16.04 12.32
C MET A 301 -7.73 -16.13 11.69
N VAL A 302 -6.83 -15.22 12.01
CA VAL A 302 -5.40 -15.37 11.70
C VAL A 302 -4.68 -15.80 12.98
N LYS A 303 -3.92 -16.89 12.95
CA LYS A 303 -3.17 -17.38 14.10
C LYS A 303 -1.69 -17.48 13.75
N LEU A 304 -0.87 -16.65 14.38
CA LEU A 304 0.59 -16.70 14.26
C LEU A 304 1.13 -17.75 15.24
N THR A 305 1.19 -19.02 14.83
CA THR A 305 1.56 -20.11 15.73
C THR A 305 3.03 -20.03 16.14
N TRP A 306 3.93 -19.93 15.16
CA TRP A 306 5.37 -19.85 15.38
C TRP A 306 6.05 -19.06 14.26
N VAL A 307 6.40 -17.81 14.54
CA VAL A 307 7.00 -16.89 13.57
C VAL A 307 8.11 -16.07 14.26
N PRO A 308 9.23 -16.70 14.62
CA PRO A 308 10.18 -16.15 15.59
C PRO A 308 10.92 -14.89 15.12
N LYS A 309 11.00 -14.68 13.79
CA LYS A 309 11.71 -13.56 13.18
C LYS A 309 10.80 -12.41 12.75
N LEU A 310 9.49 -12.49 13.01
CA LEU A 310 8.54 -11.48 12.59
C LEU A 310 8.80 -10.17 13.33
N THR A 311 9.15 -9.12 12.61
CA THR A 311 9.38 -7.78 13.17
C THR A 311 8.25 -6.82 12.84
N CYS A 312 7.51 -7.07 11.76
CA CYS A 312 6.41 -6.21 11.33
C CYS A 312 5.16 -7.01 10.95
N LEU A 313 4.03 -6.62 11.52
CA LEU A 313 2.71 -7.14 11.17
C LEU A 313 1.79 -6.00 10.74
N VAL A 314 1.23 -6.14 9.53
CA VAL A 314 0.23 -5.26 8.96
C VAL A 314 -1.07 -6.04 8.80
N PHE A 315 -2.12 -5.61 9.49
CA PHE A 315 -3.42 -6.28 9.45
C PHE A 315 -4.56 -5.28 9.36
N PHE A 316 -5.12 -5.13 8.16
CA PHE A 316 -6.10 -4.08 7.85
C PHE A 316 -7.39 -4.63 7.27
N SER A 317 -8.50 -3.99 7.64
CA SER A 317 -9.84 -4.22 7.09
C SER A 317 -10.22 -5.70 7.11
N TRP A 318 -9.98 -6.37 8.24
CA TRP A 318 -10.32 -7.77 8.40
C TRP A 318 -11.83 -7.96 8.48
N LEU A 319 -12.32 -9.05 7.90
CA LEU A 319 -13.72 -9.47 7.95
C LEU A 319 -13.77 -10.84 8.63
N THR A 320 -14.04 -10.85 9.94
CA THR A 320 -14.11 -12.07 10.75
C THR A 320 -15.49 -12.26 11.37
N SER A 321 -15.89 -13.52 11.56
CA SER A 321 -17.00 -13.93 12.43
C SER A 321 -16.59 -14.14 13.89
N ARG A 322 -15.28 -14.22 14.19
CA ARG A 322 -14.74 -14.62 15.50
C ARG A 322 -13.94 -13.49 16.13
N GLU A 323 -14.14 -13.28 17.43
CA GLU A 323 -13.43 -12.27 18.21
C GLU A 323 -12.49 -12.96 19.22
N PRO A 324 -11.18 -12.64 19.25
CA PRO A 324 -10.45 -11.68 18.40
C PRO A 324 -10.12 -12.21 16.98
N PRO A 325 -9.91 -11.30 16.01
CA PRO A 325 -9.62 -11.65 14.60
C PRO A 325 -8.21 -12.23 14.38
N LEU A 326 -7.28 -11.95 15.29
CA LEU A 326 -5.88 -12.34 15.23
C LEU A 326 -5.46 -12.88 16.60
N ALA A 327 -4.73 -13.99 16.59
CA ALA A 327 -4.10 -14.58 17.77
C ALA A 327 -2.59 -14.62 17.58
N LEU A 328 -1.86 -13.97 18.50
CA LEU A 328 -0.40 -13.97 18.56
C LEU A 328 0.07 -15.17 19.39
N GLY A 329 0.79 -16.09 18.75
CA GLY A 329 1.53 -17.17 19.41
C GLY A 329 2.98 -16.77 19.64
N TYR A 330 3.94 -17.54 19.13
CA TYR A 330 5.37 -17.26 19.35
C TYR A 330 5.93 -16.22 18.35
N VAL A 331 5.95 -14.94 18.78
CA VAL A 331 6.43 -13.77 18.00
C VAL A 331 7.35 -12.83 18.82
N PRO A 332 8.49 -13.32 19.35
CA PRO A 332 9.32 -12.59 20.31
C PRO A 332 9.99 -11.31 19.78
N LEU A 333 10.11 -11.15 18.46
CA LEU A 333 10.77 -10.00 17.82
C LEU A 333 9.79 -9.00 17.22
N LEU A 334 8.49 -9.12 17.49
CA LEU A 334 7.49 -8.24 16.90
C LEU A 334 7.61 -6.82 17.46
N GLU A 335 8.18 -5.92 16.66
CA GLU A 335 8.39 -4.52 17.06
C GLU A 335 7.30 -3.59 16.52
N VAL A 336 6.82 -3.83 15.30
CA VAL A 336 5.90 -2.95 14.58
C VAL A 336 4.57 -3.65 14.34
N LEU A 337 3.49 -3.09 14.88
CA LEU A 337 2.13 -3.57 14.67
C LEU A 337 1.25 -2.46 14.09
N ARG A 338 0.66 -2.74 12.92
CA ARG A 338 -0.28 -1.82 12.26
C ARG A 338 -1.62 -2.50 12.13
N LEU A 339 -2.63 -1.93 12.78
CA LEU A 339 -4.01 -2.39 12.73
C LEU A 339 -4.91 -1.28 12.18
N SER A 340 -5.91 -1.64 11.39
CA SER A 340 -6.88 -0.68 10.86
C SER A 340 -8.18 -1.43 10.62
N ASN A 341 -9.29 -0.85 11.07
CA ASN A 341 -10.60 -1.48 10.89
C ASN A 341 -11.67 -0.43 10.51
N ALA A 342 -12.64 -0.87 9.70
CA ALA A 342 -13.86 -0.14 9.37
C ALA A 342 -15.01 -0.41 10.34
N ALA A 343 -14.79 -1.23 11.37
CA ALA A 343 -15.63 -1.40 12.54
C ALA A 343 -17.13 -1.49 12.21
N ARG A 344 -17.56 -2.67 11.78
CA ARG A 344 -18.96 -2.91 11.44
C ARG A 344 -19.84 -2.72 12.69
N SER A 345 -21.13 -2.50 12.48
CA SER A 345 -22.11 -2.25 13.53
C SER A 345 -22.13 -3.35 14.59
N LEU A 346 -21.91 -4.60 14.17
CA LEU A 346 -21.92 -5.80 15.03
C LEU A 346 -20.59 -6.06 15.75
N ASP A 347 -19.47 -5.51 15.29
CA ASP A 347 -18.16 -5.80 15.86
C ASP A 347 -18.07 -5.25 17.28
N LYS A 348 -17.61 -6.04 18.26
CA LYS A 348 -17.30 -5.50 19.58
C LYS A 348 -16.03 -4.65 19.53
N MET A 349 -15.91 -3.75 20.50
CA MET A 349 -14.66 -3.02 20.66
C MET A 349 -13.55 -3.99 21.09
N LEU A 350 -12.38 -3.81 20.49
CA LEU A 350 -11.21 -4.62 20.76
C LEU A 350 -10.47 -4.08 21.98
N LYS A 351 -10.29 -4.93 22.99
CA LYS A 351 -9.38 -4.69 24.11
C LYS A 351 -7.96 -5.02 23.70
N LEU A 352 -7.12 -4.01 23.54
CA LEU A 352 -5.73 -4.19 23.09
C LEU A 352 -4.91 -5.01 24.10
N SER A 353 -5.19 -4.89 25.40
CA SER A 353 -4.52 -5.70 26.42
C SER A 353 -4.72 -7.20 26.21
N THR A 354 -5.94 -7.58 25.84
CA THR A 354 -6.33 -8.97 25.63
C THR A 354 -5.83 -9.46 24.26
N PHE A 355 -5.84 -8.58 23.26
CA PHE A 355 -5.39 -8.87 21.91
C PHE A 355 -3.88 -9.10 21.81
N LEU A 356 -3.08 -8.24 22.45
CA LEU A 356 -1.62 -8.37 22.48
C LEU A 356 -1.17 -9.52 23.38
N HIS A 357 -1.98 -9.88 24.37
CA HIS A 357 -1.71 -10.92 25.36
C HIS A 357 -0.34 -10.69 26.04
N GLU A 358 0.70 -11.42 25.62
CA GLU A 358 2.08 -11.36 26.14
C GLU A 358 3.06 -10.58 25.27
N THR A 359 2.60 -10.09 24.12
CA THR A 359 3.45 -9.39 23.16
C THR A 359 3.51 -7.91 23.50
N SER A 360 4.72 -7.36 23.62
CA SER A 360 4.92 -5.91 23.73
C SER A 360 5.56 -5.38 22.45
N VAL A 361 4.94 -4.37 21.86
CA VAL A 361 5.38 -3.76 20.60
C VAL A 361 5.99 -2.39 20.86
N ARG A 362 6.95 -2.00 20.03
CA ARG A 362 7.63 -0.70 20.11
C ARG A 362 6.90 0.39 19.34
N ASP A 363 6.22 0.01 18.27
CA ASP A 363 5.57 0.90 17.31
C ASP A 363 4.16 0.38 16.99
N LEU A 364 3.15 1.15 17.40
CA LEU A 364 1.75 0.80 17.21
C LEU A 364 1.05 1.82 16.31
N THR A 365 0.48 1.35 15.20
CA THR A 365 -0.40 2.16 14.35
C THR A 365 -1.83 1.63 14.42
N LEU A 366 -2.80 2.52 14.68
CA LEU A 366 -4.23 2.22 14.75
C LEU A 366 -4.98 3.10 13.76
N GLY A 367 -5.58 2.48 12.75
CA GLY A 367 -6.36 3.14 11.70
C GLY A 367 -7.86 3.00 11.90
N PHE A 368 -8.58 4.10 11.69
CA PHE A 368 -10.04 4.15 11.78
C PHE A 368 -10.61 4.45 10.38
N GLN A 369 -11.47 3.59 9.85
CA GLN A 369 -12.02 3.75 8.50
C GLN A 369 -13.52 4.11 8.49
N CYS A 370 -14.11 4.25 9.68
CA CYS A 370 -15.47 4.72 9.87
C CYS A 370 -15.56 5.56 11.13
N GLU A 371 -16.76 6.06 11.41
CA GLU A 371 -17.10 6.86 12.56
C GLU A 371 -16.84 6.11 13.88
N LYS A 372 -17.05 4.80 13.94
CA LYS A 372 -16.87 4.03 15.17
C LYS A 372 -15.39 3.83 15.54
N ILE A 373 -15.02 4.28 16.74
CA ILE A 373 -13.75 3.92 17.37
C ILE A 373 -13.85 2.46 17.83
N TRP A 374 -13.09 1.58 17.19
CA TRP A 374 -13.14 0.13 17.45
C TRP A 374 -12.20 -0.34 18.56
N VAL A 375 -11.36 0.55 19.09
CA VAL A 375 -10.48 0.25 20.21
C VAL A 375 -11.20 0.60 21.50
N GLN A 376 -11.30 -0.36 22.42
CA GLN A 376 -11.83 -0.10 23.75
C GLN A 376 -10.73 0.52 24.61
N PRO A 377 -10.89 1.73 25.14
CA PRO A 377 -10.02 2.25 26.19
C PRO A 377 -10.14 1.38 27.45
N GLU A 378 -9.03 1.13 28.13
CA GLU A 378 -8.98 0.22 29.27
C GLU A 378 -8.29 0.86 30.48
N CYS A 379 -8.89 0.73 31.68
CA CYS A 379 -8.21 1.04 32.94
C CYS A 379 -7.29 -0.13 33.31
N LEU A 380 -6.07 -0.13 32.76
CA LEU A 380 -5.15 -1.25 32.90
C LEU A 380 -4.57 -1.36 34.31
N THR A 381 -4.61 -2.57 34.87
CA THR A 381 -3.79 -2.90 36.05
C THR A 381 -2.30 -2.91 35.69
N ARG A 382 -1.41 -2.77 36.68
CA ARG A 382 0.06 -2.88 36.46
C ARG A 382 0.47 -4.13 35.68
N ARG A 383 -0.26 -5.25 35.89
CA ARG A 383 0.00 -6.52 35.21
C ARG A 383 -0.48 -6.56 33.75
N GLN A 384 -1.41 -5.71 33.34
CA GLN A 384 -1.88 -5.63 31.94
C GLN A 384 -1.13 -4.55 31.16
N ALA A 385 -0.66 -3.50 31.84
CA ALA A 385 0.09 -2.42 31.20
C ALA A 385 1.45 -2.86 30.61
N TYR A 386 1.95 -4.06 30.95
CA TYR A 386 3.21 -4.58 30.43
C TYR A 386 3.26 -4.66 28.89
N VAL A 387 2.12 -4.92 28.22
CA VAL A 387 2.06 -4.98 26.75
C VAL A 387 2.42 -3.63 26.11
N PHE A 388 2.26 -2.53 26.85
CA PHE A 388 2.59 -1.17 26.41
C PHE A 388 3.92 -0.65 26.97
N GLN A 389 4.67 -1.43 27.76
CA GLN A 389 5.91 -0.96 28.39
C GLN A 389 7.02 -0.62 27.39
N GLN A 390 7.07 -1.32 26.26
CA GLN A 390 8.06 -1.06 25.20
C GLN A 390 7.58 -0.06 24.16
N LEU A 391 6.31 0.36 24.22
CA LEU A 391 5.72 1.24 23.23
C LEU A 391 6.38 2.61 23.30
N ARG A 392 7.03 3.01 22.21
CA ARG A 392 7.70 4.31 22.06
C ARG A 392 7.01 5.21 21.07
N ILE A 393 6.37 4.64 20.06
CA ILE A 393 5.69 5.41 19.00
C ILE A 393 4.26 4.90 18.88
N LEU A 394 3.31 5.83 19.02
CA LEU A 394 1.90 5.57 18.77
C LEU A 394 1.41 6.45 17.64
N ASN A 395 0.75 5.84 16.65
CA ASN A 395 0.18 6.53 15.51
C ASN A 395 -1.31 6.22 15.35
N LEU A 396 -2.16 7.21 15.61
CA LEU A 396 -3.60 7.11 15.44
C LEU A 396 -4.00 7.80 14.13
N VAL A 397 -4.35 7.02 13.11
CA VAL A 397 -4.59 7.54 11.76
C VAL A 397 -6.07 7.49 11.40
N LYS A 398 -6.52 8.50 10.67
CA LYS A 398 -7.90 8.61 10.16
C LYS A 398 -8.96 8.66 11.27
N ILE A 399 -8.65 9.33 12.38
CA ILE A 399 -9.65 9.56 13.45
C ILE A 399 -10.79 10.44 12.88
N PRO A 400 -12.05 10.05 13.01
CA PRO A 400 -13.17 10.84 12.51
C PRO A 400 -13.28 12.21 13.20
N GLU A 401 -13.68 13.22 12.46
CA GLU A 401 -13.81 14.57 12.98
C GLU A 401 -15.01 14.70 13.94
N GLY A 402 -14.91 15.58 14.94
CA GLY A 402 -15.99 15.85 15.88
C GLY A 402 -16.16 14.76 16.95
N TYR A 403 -15.14 13.91 17.11
CA TYR A 403 -14.98 13.02 18.24
C TYR A 403 -14.21 13.69 19.36
N ASP A 404 -14.59 13.40 20.59
CA ASP A 404 -13.73 13.70 21.72
C ASP A 404 -12.44 12.89 21.58
N LEU A 405 -11.30 13.54 21.71
CA LEU A 405 -9.98 12.93 21.62
C LEU A 405 -9.46 12.49 22.99
N ILE A 406 -10.18 12.78 24.08
CA ILE A 406 -9.79 12.47 25.46
C ILE A 406 -9.57 10.98 25.67
N TRP A 407 -10.30 10.08 24.98
CA TRP A 407 -10.09 8.64 25.10
C TRP A 407 -8.64 8.23 24.80
N THR A 408 -7.93 8.96 23.94
CA THR A 408 -6.53 8.65 23.60
C THR A 408 -5.56 8.85 24.77
N MET A 409 -5.98 9.56 25.83
CA MET A 409 -5.20 9.72 27.06
C MET A 409 -4.94 8.37 27.75
N PHE A 410 -5.79 7.36 27.52
CA PHE A 410 -5.55 6.01 28.04
C PHE A 410 -4.18 5.49 27.62
N PHE A 411 -3.71 5.79 26.41
CA PHE A 411 -2.39 5.32 25.95
C PHE A 411 -1.26 5.99 26.71
N LEU A 412 -1.40 7.27 27.07
CA LEU A 412 -0.41 7.94 27.90
C LEU A 412 -0.34 7.28 29.28
N GLU A 413 -1.49 6.95 29.87
CA GLU A 413 -1.54 6.28 31.17
C GLU A 413 -0.96 4.84 31.12
N ALA A 414 -1.23 4.13 30.02
CA ALA A 414 -0.83 2.74 29.82
C ALA A 414 0.64 2.56 29.40
N ALA A 415 1.20 3.50 28.63
CA ALA A 415 2.50 3.37 27.96
C ALA A 415 3.54 4.33 28.58
N PRO A 416 4.25 3.93 29.66
CA PRO A 416 5.17 4.82 30.36
C PRO A 416 6.39 5.24 29.52
N SER A 417 6.80 4.41 28.55
CA SER A 417 7.96 4.65 27.69
C SER A 417 7.61 5.37 26.38
N LEU A 418 6.37 5.84 26.21
CA LEU A 418 5.95 6.49 24.97
C LEU A 418 6.74 7.78 24.74
N GLU A 419 7.41 7.89 23.60
CA GLU A 419 8.28 9.01 23.23
C GLU A 419 7.58 9.95 22.23
N GLU A 420 6.84 9.40 21.27
CA GLU A 420 6.19 10.15 20.19
C GLU A 420 4.73 9.72 19.99
N LEU A 421 3.82 10.71 19.98
CA LEU A 421 2.39 10.52 19.70
C LEU A 421 2.02 11.24 18.39
N TYR A 422 1.52 10.48 17.43
CA TYR A 422 0.99 10.97 16.16
C TYR A 422 -0.52 10.77 16.11
N MET A 423 -1.24 11.80 15.72
CA MET A 423 -2.68 11.79 15.53
C MET A 423 -3.03 12.47 14.22
N THR A 424 -3.82 11.79 13.38
CA THR A 424 -4.37 12.37 12.15
C THR A 424 -5.88 12.36 12.23
N VAL A 425 -6.47 13.53 12.45
CA VAL A 425 -7.93 13.74 12.41
C VAL A 425 -8.32 14.03 10.97
N TRP A 426 -9.25 13.24 10.44
CA TRP A 426 -9.54 13.21 9.03
C TRP A 426 -10.98 12.77 8.76
N ASP A 427 -11.82 13.71 8.30
CA ASP A 427 -13.14 13.41 7.73
C ASP A 427 -13.20 13.97 6.30
N HIS A 428 -12.49 13.32 5.37
CA HIS A 428 -12.63 13.63 3.96
C HIS A 428 -13.58 12.62 3.28
N PRO A 429 -14.71 13.06 2.69
CA PRO A 429 -15.71 12.21 2.01
C PRO A 429 -15.20 11.37 0.82
N CYS A 430 -13.92 11.47 0.45
CA CYS A 430 -13.32 10.75 -0.68
C CYS A 430 -12.61 9.46 -0.27
N GLU A 431 -12.44 9.24 1.02
CA GLU A 431 -11.76 8.07 1.59
C GLU A 431 -12.66 7.24 2.51
N MET A 432 -13.74 7.83 3.03
CA MET A 432 -14.81 7.10 3.68
C MET A 432 -15.91 6.72 2.67
N GLU A 433 -16.51 5.55 2.86
CA GLU A 433 -17.69 5.16 2.10
C GLU A 433 -18.87 6.00 2.58
N MET A 434 -19.35 6.91 1.73
CA MET A 434 -20.45 7.82 2.03
C MET A 434 -21.78 7.35 1.42
N ASN A 435 -21.74 6.36 0.51
CA ASN A 435 -22.95 5.84 -0.09
C ASN A 435 -23.76 5.08 0.96
N ARG A 436 -24.95 5.60 1.30
CA ARG A 436 -25.85 5.01 2.30
C ARG A 436 -26.21 3.56 1.99
N GLU A 437 -26.39 3.20 0.72
CA GLU A 437 -26.71 1.83 0.31
C GLU A 437 -25.55 0.89 0.60
N ILE A 438 -24.33 1.26 0.15
CA ILE A 438 -23.12 0.47 0.39
C ILE A 438 -22.83 0.37 1.89
N ARG A 439 -22.96 1.47 2.64
CA ARG A 439 -22.78 1.47 4.10
C ARG A 439 -23.76 0.53 4.79
N ARG A 440 -25.03 0.48 4.33
CA ARG A 440 -26.05 -0.43 4.86
C ARG A 440 -25.75 -1.88 4.52
N GLU A 441 -25.38 -2.17 3.27
CA GLU A 441 -24.98 -3.51 2.81
C GLU A 441 -23.75 -4.03 3.55
N GLN A 442 -22.78 -3.15 3.80
CA GLN A 442 -21.53 -3.46 4.49
C GLN A 442 -21.62 -3.25 6.01
N LEU A 443 -22.82 -3.03 6.57
CA LEU A 443 -23.09 -2.90 8.00
C LEU A 443 -22.14 -1.92 8.70
N TYR A 444 -21.84 -0.76 8.12
CA TYR A 444 -21.05 0.27 8.81
C TYR A 444 -21.76 0.73 10.08
N SER A 445 -21.00 0.98 11.15
CA SER A 445 -21.58 1.55 12.36
C SER A 445 -21.69 3.07 12.26
N GLU A 446 -22.81 3.61 12.70
CA GLU A 446 -23.01 5.05 12.92
C GLU A 446 -22.83 5.43 14.41
N ASN A 447 -22.63 4.44 15.29
CA ASN A 447 -22.46 4.66 16.71
C ASN A 447 -21.02 5.08 17.01
N LYS A 448 -20.89 6.23 17.68
CA LYS A 448 -19.62 6.81 18.11
C LYS A 448 -18.90 5.97 19.18
N GLY A 449 -19.66 5.27 20.00
CA GLY A 449 -19.22 4.12 20.79
C GLY A 449 -18.32 4.37 22.00
N VAL A 450 -17.53 5.45 22.07
CA VAL A 450 -16.53 5.62 23.15
C VAL A 450 -16.94 6.72 24.12
N GLU A 451 -17.30 6.30 25.33
CA GLU A 451 -17.34 7.14 26.52
C GLU A 451 -16.08 6.79 27.35
N TRP A 452 -15.23 7.79 27.59
CA TRP A 452 -14.07 7.66 28.47
C TRP A 452 -14.09 8.79 29.48
N GLU A 453 -14.14 8.45 30.76
CA GLU A 453 -14.10 9.44 31.81
C GLU A 453 -12.67 10.03 31.88
N SER A 454 -12.62 11.37 31.97
CA SER A 454 -11.39 12.16 32.01
C SER A 454 -10.31 11.54 32.91
N PRO A 455 -9.02 11.67 32.55
CA PRO A 455 -7.91 11.11 33.32
C PRO A 455 -7.96 11.50 34.80
N THR A 456 -7.36 10.65 35.64
CA THR A 456 -7.05 11.02 37.03
C THR A 456 -6.33 12.37 37.01
N SER A 457 -6.88 13.37 37.70
CA SER A 457 -6.56 14.80 37.51
C SER A 457 -5.08 15.18 37.73
N ASN A 458 -4.28 14.24 38.26
CA ASN A 458 -2.89 14.36 38.65
C ASN A 458 -1.92 13.43 37.89
N PHE A 459 -2.35 12.70 36.85
CA PHE A 459 -1.45 11.84 36.07
C PHE A 459 -0.30 12.64 35.42
N LYS A 460 0.90 12.04 35.40
CA LYS A 460 2.10 12.60 34.80
C LYS A 460 2.84 11.58 33.94
N HIS A 461 3.11 11.96 32.69
CA HIS A 461 3.91 11.22 31.73
C HIS A 461 5.30 11.85 31.62
N HIS A 462 6.34 11.02 31.67
CA HIS A 462 7.73 11.48 31.78
C HIS A 462 8.58 11.23 30.52
N CYS A 463 8.10 10.44 29.55
CA CYS A 463 8.88 10.10 28.36
C CYS A 463 8.37 10.76 27.08
N LEU A 464 7.12 11.23 27.05
CA LEU A 464 6.56 11.84 25.84
C LEU A 464 7.28 13.13 25.51
N ALA A 465 8.01 13.14 24.39
CA ALA A 465 8.85 14.24 23.93
C ALA A 465 8.22 15.00 22.75
N LYS A 466 7.46 14.31 21.88
CA LYS A 466 6.81 14.92 20.72
C LYS A 466 5.34 14.55 20.62
N PHE A 467 4.51 15.55 20.34
CA PHE A 467 3.10 15.36 20.00
C PHE A 467 2.80 16.00 18.65
N ILE A 468 2.26 15.21 17.72
CA ILE A 468 1.93 15.64 16.37
C ILE A 468 0.44 15.43 16.14
N LEU A 469 -0.28 16.50 15.80
CA LEU A 469 -1.70 16.47 15.46
C LEU A 469 -1.92 17.08 14.06
N VAL A 470 -2.34 16.25 13.12
CA VAL A 470 -2.64 16.60 11.74
C VAL A 470 -4.15 16.74 11.55
N GLY A 471 -4.56 17.75 10.78
CA GLY A 471 -5.97 18.13 10.67
C GLY A 471 -6.45 18.96 11.85
N PHE A 472 -5.54 19.69 12.50
CA PHE A 472 -5.88 20.55 13.62
C PHE A 472 -6.81 21.68 13.20
N GLU A 473 -7.81 21.96 14.02
CA GLU A 473 -8.65 23.14 13.93
C GLU A 473 -8.79 23.74 15.32
N ALA A 474 -8.94 25.07 15.40
CA ALA A 474 -9.09 25.81 16.65
C ALA A 474 -10.45 25.58 17.37
N LYS A 475 -11.05 24.40 17.20
CA LYS A 475 -12.26 23.90 17.85
C LYS A 475 -11.96 23.51 19.31
N ASP A 476 -12.94 23.69 20.20
CA ASP A 476 -12.74 23.53 21.64
C ASP A 476 -12.25 22.13 22.04
N TYR A 477 -12.77 21.07 21.42
CA TYR A 477 -12.38 19.69 21.76
C TYR A 477 -10.91 19.40 21.43
N MET A 478 -10.40 19.87 20.27
CA MET A 478 -8.99 19.70 19.89
C MET A 478 -8.07 20.53 20.79
N VAL A 479 -8.44 21.79 21.05
CA VAL A 479 -7.67 22.68 21.94
C VAL A 479 -7.64 22.12 23.37
N SER A 480 -8.77 21.59 23.84
CA SER A 480 -8.88 20.93 25.15
C SER A 480 -8.00 19.68 25.20
N HIS A 481 -7.99 18.86 24.14
CA HIS A 481 -7.14 17.68 24.08
C HIS A 481 -5.64 18.03 24.10
N VAL A 482 -5.20 18.99 23.28
CA VAL A 482 -3.81 19.49 23.30
C VAL A 482 -3.43 19.99 24.71
N ARG A 483 -4.34 20.70 25.37
CA ARG A 483 -4.17 21.14 26.78
C ARG A 483 -4.01 19.96 27.74
N CYS A 484 -4.81 18.90 27.60
CA CYS A 484 -4.70 17.70 28.43
C CYS A 484 -3.33 17.02 28.26
N VAL A 485 -2.84 16.89 27.02
CA VAL A 485 -1.51 16.35 26.72
C VAL A 485 -0.41 17.22 27.34
N LEU A 486 -0.48 18.55 27.17
CA LEU A 486 0.47 19.50 27.78
C LEU A 486 0.50 19.41 29.31
N LYS A 487 -0.64 19.15 29.96
CA LYS A 487 -0.74 19.02 31.43
C LYS A 487 -0.17 17.68 31.92
N ALA A 488 -0.39 16.61 31.16
CA ALA A 488 0.05 15.27 31.52
C ALA A 488 1.54 15.06 31.25
N ALA A 489 2.06 15.50 30.10
CA ALA A 489 3.43 15.23 29.68
C ALA A 489 4.41 16.30 30.20
N VAL A 490 5.24 15.91 31.19
CA VAL A 490 6.18 16.81 31.89
C VAL A 490 7.37 17.18 31.01
N ASN A 491 7.88 16.23 30.22
CA ASN A 491 9.06 16.38 29.39
C ASN A 491 8.74 16.63 27.90
N LEU A 492 7.51 17.07 27.62
CA LEU A 492 7.08 17.38 26.26
C LEU A 492 7.89 18.55 25.71
N GLN A 493 8.59 18.34 24.60
CA GLN A 493 9.50 19.31 24.00
C GLN A 493 8.82 20.08 22.87
N ASP A 494 8.14 19.36 21.98
CA ASP A 494 7.51 19.95 20.80
C ASP A 494 6.08 19.42 20.58
N VAL A 495 5.19 20.34 20.24
CA VAL A 495 3.83 20.08 19.76
C VAL A 495 3.71 20.62 18.35
N TYR A 496 3.43 19.76 17.37
CA TYR A 496 3.24 20.13 15.98
C TYR A 496 1.76 20.02 15.61
N LEU A 497 1.15 21.15 15.31
CA LEU A 497 -0.24 21.26 14.87
C LEU A 497 -0.24 21.58 13.37
N TYR A 498 -0.54 20.55 12.57
CA TYR A 498 -0.64 20.68 11.12
C TYR A 498 -2.09 20.91 10.70
N ASP A 499 -2.28 21.76 9.71
CA ASP A 499 -3.55 21.90 8.99
C ASP A 499 -3.94 20.57 8.31
N ARG A 500 -5.18 20.49 7.81
CA ARG A 500 -5.68 19.38 7.02
C ARG A 500 -4.76 19.10 5.83
N LEU A 501 -4.42 17.82 5.64
CA LEU A 501 -3.85 17.33 4.39
C LEU A 501 -4.84 17.59 3.23
N VAL A 502 -4.32 17.61 2.00
CA VAL A 502 -5.16 17.64 0.80
C VAL A 502 -5.22 16.22 0.24
N CYS A 503 -6.42 15.66 0.08
CA CYS A 503 -6.58 14.34 -0.54
C CYS A 503 -6.07 14.34 -1.99
N ALA A 504 -5.27 13.35 -2.39
CA ALA A 504 -4.70 13.24 -3.74
C ALA A 504 -5.79 13.23 -4.83
N LYS A 505 -6.91 12.54 -4.59
CA LYS A 505 -8.08 12.51 -5.50
C LYS A 505 -8.69 13.90 -5.70
N CYS A 506 -8.72 14.71 -4.65
CA CYS A 506 -9.21 16.09 -4.72
C CYS A 506 -8.21 16.99 -5.44
N GLN A 507 -6.92 16.80 -5.19
CA GLN A 507 -5.86 17.54 -5.88
C GLN A 507 -5.89 17.29 -7.40
N GLU A 508 -6.10 16.05 -7.84
CA GLU A 508 -6.30 15.72 -9.26
C GLU A 508 -7.57 16.36 -9.83
N LYS A 509 -8.70 16.28 -9.13
CA LYS A 509 -9.96 16.90 -9.57
C LYS A 509 -9.85 18.41 -9.72
N VAL A 510 -9.16 19.08 -8.78
CA VAL A 510 -8.89 20.53 -8.84
C VAL A 510 -7.98 20.86 -10.03
N LYS A 511 -6.91 20.09 -10.26
CA LYS A 511 -6.03 20.27 -11.44
C LYS A 511 -6.77 20.10 -12.76
N ASN A 512 -7.71 19.15 -12.82
CA ASN A 512 -8.55 18.89 -13.99
C ASN A 512 -9.65 19.94 -14.19
N ALA A 513 -10.00 20.70 -13.16
CA ALA A 513 -11.09 21.67 -13.17
C ALA A 513 -10.66 23.08 -13.64
N ARG A 514 -9.80 23.20 -14.64
CA ARG A 514 -9.46 24.49 -15.29
C ARG A 514 -10.63 25.18 -16.02
N ARG A 515 -11.87 24.73 -15.86
CA ARG A 515 -13.09 25.43 -16.28
C ARG A 515 -14.17 25.23 -15.20
N TYR A 516 -14.63 26.34 -14.62
CA TYR A 516 -15.73 26.46 -13.64
C TYR A 516 -15.37 26.19 -12.16
N ASP A 517 -14.75 27.20 -11.55
CA ASP A 517 -14.39 27.31 -10.12
C ASP A 517 -15.58 27.17 -9.14
N SER A 518 -16.82 27.36 -9.61
CA SER A 518 -18.02 27.21 -8.79
C SER A 518 -18.51 25.75 -8.63
N LEU A 519 -18.20 24.85 -9.57
CA LEU A 519 -18.62 23.44 -9.50
C LEU A 519 -17.71 22.58 -8.62
N VAL A 520 -16.43 22.95 -8.52
CA VAL A 520 -15.44 22.26 -7.66
C VAL A 520 -15.77 22.46 -6.18
N ARG A 521 -16.26 23.65 -5.81
CA ARG A 521 -16.77 23.96 -4.47
C ARG A 521 -17.97 23.08 -4.07
N GLY A 522 -18.75 22.56 -5.02
CA GLY A 522 -19.92 21.74 -4.72
C GLY A 522 -19.66 20.26 -4.41
N MET A 523 -18.45 19.73 -4.66
CA MET A 523 -18.22 18.28 -4.72
C MET A 523 -17.59 17.65 -3.47
N CYS A 524 -17.26 18.43 -2.44
CA CYS A 524 -16.66 17.92 -1.20
C CYS A 524 -17.30 18.62 0.02
N PRO A 525 -18.28 18.00 0.70
CA PRO A 525 -18.95 18.57 1.87
C PRO A 525 -17.99 19.08 2.97
N GLY A 526 -16.85 18.41 3.17
CA GLY A 526 -15.83 18.79 4.15
C GLY A 526 -14.88 19.91 3.74
N VAL A 527 -14.83 20.30 2.45
CA VAL A 527 -14.01 21.42 1.95
C VAL A 527 -14.75 22.76 2.08
N ASN A 528 -16.07 22.72 2.26
CA ASN A 528 -16.92 23.91 2.36
C ASN A 528 -17.07 24.45 3.79
N GLN A 529 -16.60 23.73 4.80
CA GLN A 529 -16.48 24.33 6.13
C GLN A 529 -15.24 25.23 6.13
N PRO A 530 -15.34 26.50 6.58
CA PRO A 530 -14.16 27.35 6.68
C PRO A 530 -13.16 26.68 7.61
N ILE A 531 -11.98 26.38 7.07
CA ILE A 531 -10.86 25.79 7.82
C ILE A 531 -10.55 26.73 8.98
N LYS A 532 -10.79 26.29 10.21
CA LYS A 532 -10.49 27.06 11.43
C LYS A 532 -9.04 26.87 11.89
N PHE A 533 -8.11 26.79 10.94
CA PHE A 533 -6.69 26.70 11.24
C PHE A 533 -6.11 28.11 11.48
N PRO A 534 -5.32 28.33 12.54
CA PRO A 534 -4.74 29.64 12.82
C PRO A 534 -3.54 29.92 11.90
N TYR A 535 -3.78 30.48 10.73
CA TYR A 535 -2.70 30.84 9.78
C TYR A 535 -1.93 32.10 10.19
N THR A 536 -2.60 33.06 10.85
CA THR A 536 -1.96 34.32 11.24
C THR A 536 -1.29 34.20 12.62
N ASN A 537 -0.24 34.99 12.84
CA ASN A 537 0.42 35.07 14.15
C ASN A 537 -0.55 35.50 15.27
N GLU A 538 -1.56 36.30 14.96
CA GLU A 538 -2.58 36.74 15.93
C GLU A 538 -3.51 35.60 16.32
N ASP A 539 -4.01 34.84 15.34
CA ASP A 539 -4.85 33.66 15.57
C ASP A 539 -4.10 32.60 16.37
N GLN A 540 -2.83 32.35 16.02
CA GLN A 540 -1.97 31.40 16.74
C GLN A 540 -1.78 31.80 18.20
N ARG A 541 -1.50 33.09 18.45
CA ARG A 541 -1.42 33.63 19.82
C ARG A 541 -2.75 33.49 20.56
N ALA A 542 -3.89 33.70 19.89
CA ALA A 542 -5.21 33.55 20.49
C ALA A 542 -5.49 32.07 20.88
N VAL A 543 -5.13 31.12 20.02
CA VAL A 543 -5.25 29.68 20.29
C VAL A 543 -4.29 29.25 21.41
N GLN A 544 -3.03 29.69 21.38
CA GLN A 544 -2.06 29.39 22.44
C GLN A 544 -2.49 29.94 23.81
N LYS A 545 -3.14 31.12 23.86
CA LYS A 545 -3.73 31.65 25.11
C LYS A 545 -4.79 30.71 25.70
N ARG A 546 -5.48 29.92 24.86
CA ARG A 546 -6.44 28.88 25.27
C ARG A 546 -5.77 27.56 25.67
N MET A 547 -4.47 27.35 25.50
CA MET A 547 -3.72 26.11 25.82
C MET A 547 -2.96 26.20 27.17
N PRO A 548 -3.61 26.82 28.17
CA PRO A 548 -3.23 27.60 29.33
C PRO A 548 -1.78 28.07 29.55
N ARG A 549 -1.72 29.37 29.85
CA ARG A 549 -0.77 29.94 30.82
C ARG A 549 -0.95 29.22 32.17
N GLY A 550 0.15 28.82 32.81
CA GLY A 550 0.13 28.24 34.17
C GLY A 550 0.20 26.71 34.27
N ILE A 551 0.29 25.97 33.16
CA ILE A 551 0.52 24.50 33.20
C ILE A 551 1.96 24.14 33.60
N GLY A 552 2.91 25.09 33.53
CA GLY A 552 4.32 24.83 33.77
C GLY A 552 5.01 24.02 32.66
N SER A 553 4.31 23.70 31.57
CA SER A 553 4.89 23.07 30.39
C SER A 553 5.77 24.05 29.62
N LEU A 554 6.96 23.59 29.21
CA LEU A 554 7.92 24.35 28.41
C LEU A 554 7.88 23.95 26.92
N ALA A 555 6.89 23.14 26.51
CA ALA A 555 6.77 22.64 25.15
C ALA A 555 6.60 23.78 24.14
N LYS A 556 7.32 23.70 23.01
CA LYS A 556 7.17 24.61 21.88
C LYS A 556 6.01 24.17 21.01
N ILE A 557 5.06 25.06 20.75
CA ILE A 557 3.89 24.79 19.91
C ILE A 557 4.13 25.39 18.52
N HIS A 558 4.16 24.53 17.52
CA HIS A 558 4.36 24.88 16.11
C HIS A 558 3.04 24.74 15.36
N PHE A 559 2.62 25.79 14.65
CA PHE A 559 1.51 25.74 13.72
C PHE A 559 2.08 25.76 12.30
N LEU A 560 1.83 24.69 11.53
CA LEU A 560 2.45 24.50 10.21
C LEU A 560 1.39 24.10 9.17
N SER A 561 1.57 24.56 7.93
CA SER A 561 0.74 24.10 6.82
C SER A 561 1.03 22.63 6.50
N SER A 562 0.06 21.93 5.93
CA SER A 562 0.24 20.55 5.44
C SER A 562 1.33 20.42 4.36
N ASN A 563 1.66 21.51 3.64
CA ASN A 563 2.78 21.52 2.69
C ASN A 563 4.15 21.61 3.36
N GLU A 564 4.20 22.01 4.63
CA GLU A 564 5.41 22.23 5.42
C GLU A 564 5.69 21.06 6.37
N ILE A 565 5.05 19.92 6.16
CA ILE A 565 5.30 18.71 6.95
C ILE A 565 6.77 18.34 6.85
N LYS A 566 7.43 18.40 8.01
CA LYS A 566 8.84 18.04 8.18
C LYS A 566 9.10 16.64 7.65
N ALA A 567 10.26 16.46 7.01
CA ALA A 567 10.65 15.17 6.42
C ALA A 567 10.62 14.02 7.43
N GLU A 568 10.99 14.27 8.69
CA GLU A 568 10.94 13.30 9.79
C GLU A 568 9.52 12.84 10.14
N HIS A 569 8.50 13.66 9.95
CA HIS A 569 7.12 13.32 10.28
C HIS A 569 6.38 12.62 9.13
N ARG A 570 6.82 12.83 7.88
CA ARG A 570 6.12 12.30 6.68
C ARG A 570 5.87 10.79 6.71
N PRO A 571 6.82 9.91 7.09
CA PRO A 571 6.60 8.46 7.09
C PRO A 571 5.53 7.99 8.08
N ARG A 572 5.19 8.84 9.06
CA ARG A 572 4.16 8.56 10.07
C ARG A 572 2.81 9.18 9.72
N ILE A 573 2.82 10.28 8.96
CA ILE A 573 1.61 11.04 8.57
C ILE A 573 1.04 10.57 7.23
N ALA A 574 1.86 10.06 6.31
CA ALA A 574 1.43 9.76 4.95
C ALA A 574 0.18 8.85 4.93
N VAL A 575 -0.83 9.22 4.13
CA VAL A 575 -2.10 8.48 4.02
C VAL A 575 -1.88 7.05 3.49
N ASP A 576 -0.73 6.80 2.85
CA ASP A 576 -0.25 5.51 2.34
C ASP A 576 0.49 4.65 3.39
N SER A 577 0.65 5.14 4.63
CA SER A 577 1.31 4.43 5.75
C SER A 577 0.57 3.15 6.21
N LEU A 578 -0.54 2.84 5.54
CA LEU A 578 -1.37 1.66 5.71
C LEU A 578 -1.21 0.66 4.53
N GLY A 579 -0.03 0.56 3.93
CA GLY A 579 0.35 -0.62 3.13
C GLY A 579 -0.33 -0.75 1.76
N ALA A 580 -0.90 0.31 1.22
CA ALA A 580 -1.26 0.33 -0.19
C ALA A 580 0.04 0.47 -1.01
N VAL A 581 0.52 -0.64 -1.56
CA VAL A 581 1.43 -0.61 -2.71
C VAL A 581 0.75 0.28 -3.76
N GLU A 582 1.45 1.33 -4.18
CA GLU A 582 1.01 2.38 -5.11
C GLU A 582 -0.09 1.95 -6.11
N ASP A 583 -1.16 2.76 -6.13
CA ASP A 583 -2.38 2.67 -6.96
C ASP A 583 -2.12 2.66 -8.48
#